data_AF-A0A4R0P9S6-F1
#
_entry.id   AF-A0A4R0P9S6-F1
#
_cell.length_a   1.000
_cell.length_b   1.000
_cell.length_c   1.000
_cell.angle_alpha   90.00
_cell.angle_beta   90.00
_cell.angle_gamma   90.00
#
_symmetry.space_group_name_H-M   'P 1'
#
loop_
_entity.id
_entity.type
_entity.pdbx_description
1 polymer ?
#
loop_
_entity_poly.entity_id
_entity_poly.type
_entity_poly.pdbx_seq_one_letter_code
_entity_poly.pdbx_strand_id
1 'polypeptide(L)'
;MNDPNKEAQKGNILWSDNNLNKSGRRAHYMVFIKPHDAHYFVGAMITHAKGFNNIELEENHFEKSDANGKNYKVYFDRSLIVGNPLFKSLEWRPFEKVGQLTEEGIAFVENEILKFAPAFYVDNAN
;
A
#
# COMPACT_ATOMS: atom_id res chain seq x y z
N MET A 1 -1.42 12.78 -7.63
CA MET A 1 0.03 12.54 -7.51
C MET A 1 0.51 11.91 -8.80
N ASN A 2 1.50 12.49 -9.46
CA ASN A 2 2.00 12.02 -10.75
C ASN A 2 3.23 11.11 -10.62
N ASP A 3 4.03 11.34 -9.58
CA ASP A 3 5.28 10.62 -9.30
C ASP A 3 5.43 10.38 -7.78
N PRO A 4 4.93 9.24 -7.27
CA PRO A 4 5.13 8.84 -5.88
C PRO A 4 6.58 8.83 -5.41
N ASN A 5 7.56 8.60 -6.28
CA ASN A 5 8.96 8.60 -5.88
C ASN A 5 9.46 9.98 -5.43
N LYS A 6 8.74 11.05 -5.77
CA LYS A 6 9.06 12.43 -5.39
C LYS A 6 8.02 13.04 -4.45
N GLU A 7 6.76 12.66 -4.63
CA GLU A 7 5.63 13.33 -3.97
C GLU A 7 5.11 12.55 -2.75
N ALA A 8 5.34 11.23 -2.66
CA ALA A 8 4.83 10.43 -1.56
C ALA A 8 5.77 10.45 -0.35
N GLN A 9 5.15 10.40 0.83
CA GLN A 9 5.80 10.14 2.10
C GLN A 9 5.55 8.69 2.50
N LYS A 10 6.51 8.10 3.22
CA LYS A 10 6.37 6.75 3.78
C LYS A 10 5.07 6.66 4.60
N GLY A 11 4.35 5.55 4.45
CA GLY A 11 3.06 5.33 5.12
C GLY A 11 1.86 5.94 4.42
N ASN A 12 2.04 6.76 3.37
CA ASN A 12 0.92 7.18 2.52
C ASN A 12 0.21 5.94 1.95
N ILE A 13 -1.11 5.88 2.08
CA ILE A 13 -1.92 4.86 1.41
C ILE A 13 -2.37 5.44 0.06
N LEU A 14 -1.94 4.79 -1.01
CA LEU A 14 -2.12 5.20 -2.39
C LEU A 14 -3.16 4.33 -3.09
N TRP A 15 -3.91 4.98 -3.98
CA TRP A 15 -4.88 4.37 -4.87
C TRP A 15 -4.64 4.83 -6.31
N SER A 16 -5.02 4.00 -7.28
CA SER A 16 -5.13 4.40 -8.68
C SER A 16 -6.23 3.59 -9.37
N ASP A 17 -6.98 4.24 -10.27
CA ASP A 17 -7.95 3.58 -11.15
C ASP A 17 -7.28 2.69 -12.22
N ASN A 18 -5.99 2.89 -12.49
CA ASN A 18 -5.21 2.10 -13.46
C ASN A 18 -4.55 0.87 -12.81
N ASN A 19 -4.63 0.72 -11.49
CA ASN A 19 -4.16 -0.49 -10.79
C ASN A 19 -5.23 -1.59 -10.91
N LEU A 20 -5.21 -2.32 -12.02
CA LEU A 20 -6.17 -3.39 -12.33
C LEU A 20 -5.50 -4.77 -12.28
N ASN A 21 -6.24 -5.79 -11.84
CA ASN A 21 -5.84 -7.19 -11.87
C ASN A 21 -6.12 -7.80 -13.24
N LYS A 22 -5.78 -9.09 -13.44
CA LYS A 22 -5.96 -9.79 -14.72
C LYS A 22 -7.41 -9.81 -15.22
N SER A 23 -8.39 -9.70 -14.32
CA SER A 23 -9.83 -9.64 -14.65
C SER A 23 -10.34 -8.21 -14.91
N GLY A 24 -9.45 -7.22 -14.97
CA GLY A 24 -9.82 -5.81 -15.11
C GLY A 24 -10.47 -5.22 -13.85
N ARG A 25 -10.39 -5.90 -12.70
CA ARG A 25 -10.91 -5.40 -11.42
C ARG A 25 -9.81 -4.69 -10.65
N ARG A 26 -10.17 -3.72 -9.82
CA ARG A 26 -9.22 -2.91 -9.05
C ARG A 26 -8.38 -3.78 -8.09
N ALA A 27 -7.06 -3.64 -8.17
CA ALA A 27 -6.06 -4.52 -7.57
C ALA A 27 -5.45 -3.96 -6.27
N HIS A 28 -6.28 -3.38 -5.40
CA HIS A 28 -5.97 -3.07 -3.99
C HIS A 28 -5.25 -1.73 -3.69
N TYR A 29 -5.37 -1.31 -2.43
CA TYR A 29 -4.65 -0.17 -1.86
C TYR A 29 -3.17 -0.50 -1.59
N MET A 30 -2.31 0.51 -1.64
CA MET A 30 -0.86 0.34 -1.54
C MET A 30 -0.28 1.34 -0.54
N VAL A 31 0.41 0.86 0.49
CA VAL A 31 1.23 1.72 1.35
C VAL A 31 2.53 2.04 0.62
N PHE A 32 2.85 3.32 0.44
CA PHE A 32 4.15 3.73 -0.06
C PHE A 32 5.22 3.52 1.00
N ILE A 33 6.31 2.81 0.65
CA ILE A 33 7.43 2.57 1.58
C ILE A 33 8.61 3.45 1.22
N LYS A 34 9.11 3.36 -0.01
CA LYS A 34 10.28 4.11 -0.47
C LYS A 34 10.33 4.21 -2.00
N PRO A 35 11.05 5.22 -2.53
CA PRO A 35 11.32 5.29 -3.96
C PRO A 35 12.18 4.11 -4.44
N HIS A 36 12.08 3.79 -5.73
CA HIS A 36 12.92 2.77 -6.36
C HIS A 36 13.63 3.27 -7.62
N ASP A 37 12.92 3.35 -8.76
CA ASP A 37 13.51 3.76 -10.04
C ASP A 37 12.51 4.56 -10.90
N ALA A 38 12.81 4.74 -12.19
CA ALA A 38 11.95 5.51 -13.10
C ALA A 38 10.62 4.80 -13.45
N HIS A 39 10.46 3.52 -13.13
CA HIS A 39 9.31 2.69 -13.49
C HIS A 39 8.53 2.19 -12.27
N TYR A 40 9.16 2.09 -11.12
CA TYR A 40 8.57 1.48 -9.93
C TYR A 40 8.83 2.28 -8.65
N PHE A 41 7.97 2.01 -7.66
CA PHE A 41 8.22 2.31 -6.25
C PHE A 41 8.08 1.03 -5.41
N VAL A 42 8.62 1.02 -4.19
CA VAL A 42 8.39 -0.08 -3.25
C VAL A 42 7.17 0.24 -2.40
N GLY A 43 6.20 -0.67 -2.41
CA GLY A 43 4.98 -0.55 -1.62
C GLY A 43 4.58 -1.84 -0.91
N ALA A 44 3.73 -1.70 0.11
CA ALA A 44 3.07 -2.81 0.79
C ALA A 44 1.61 -2.89 0.32
N MET A 45 1.10 -4.09 0.06
CA MET A 45 -0.27 -4.26 -0.43
C MET A 45 -1.22 -4.58 0.71
N ILE A 46 -2.32 -3.80 0.80
CA ILE A 46 -3.41 -4.05 1.75
C ILE A 46 -4.41 -5.01 1.11
N THR A 47 -4.90 -5.99 1.85
CA THR A 47 -5.84 -7.02 1.37
C THR A 47 -6.81 -7.45 2.46
N HIS A 48 -7.96 -8.02 2.07
CA HIS A 48 -8.90 -8.67 2.98
C HIS A 48 -8.83 -10.20 2.89
N ALA A 49 -7.97 -10.74 2.03
CA ALA A 49 -7.81 -12.17 1.88
C ALA A 49 -7.07 -12.74 3.10
N LYS A 50 -7.73 -13.62 3.85
CA LYS A 50 -7.10 -14.40 4.91
C LYS A 50 -6.28 -15.54 4.29
N GLY A 51 -5.07 -15.79 4.81
CA GLY A 51 -4.15 -16.80 4.29
C GLY A 51 -2.89 -16.20 3.65
N PHE A 52 -2.10 -17.03 2.95
CA PHE A 52 -0.86 -16.61 2.24
C PHE A 52 0.19 -15.90 3.11
N ASN A 53 0.21 -16.18 4.42
CA ASN A 53 1.02 -15.45 5.41
C ASN A 53 0.78 -13.93 5.40
N ASN A 54 -0.44 -13.50 5.05
CA ASN A 54 -0.85 -12.11 5.22
C ASN A 54 -0.94 -11.80 6.72
N ILE A 55 -0.52 -10.59 7.09
CA ILE A 55 -0.33 -10.17 8.47
C ILE A 55 -1.42 -9.18 8.82
N GLU A 56 -2.07 -9.36 9.97
CA GLU A 56 -3.16 -8.48 10.40
C GLU A 56 -2.61 -7.07 10.73
N LEU A 57 -3.35 -6.05 10.31
CA LEU A 57 -3.13 -4.67 10.77
C LEU A 57 -4.13 -4.38 11.90
N GLU A 58 -3.80 -3.40 12.74
CA GLU A 58 -4.64 -2.97 13.85
C GLU A 58 -5.16 -1.55 13.62
N GLU A 59 -6.16 -1.12 14.38
CA GLU A 59 -6.80 0.19 14.20
C GLU A 59 -5.83 1.36 14.43
N ASN A 60 -4.98 1.24 15.45
CA ASN A 60 -3.92 2.21 15.78
C ASN A 60 -2.83 2.32 14.71
N HIS A 61 -2.78 1.42 13.72
CA HIS A 61 -1.87 1.54 12.59
C HIS A 61 -2.32 2.59 11.56
N PHE A 62 -3.57 3.08 11.64
CA PHE A 62 -4.15 3.97 10.64
C PHE A 62 -4.53 5.34 11.23
N GLU A 63 -4.18 6.39 10.50
CA GLU A 63 -4.73 7.72 10.75
C GLU A 63 -6.20 7.77 10.31
N LYS A 64 -7.06 8.42 11.10
CA LYS A 64 -8.50 8.54 10.77
C LYS A 64 -8.79 9.73 9.84
N SER A 65 -8.01 10.81 9.97
CA SER A 65 -8.19 12.05 9.23
C SER A 65 -6.85 12.68 8.86
N ASP A 66 -6.87 13.55 7.85
CA ASP A 66 -5.74 14.40 7.52
C ASP A 66 -5.54 15.55 8.54
N ALA A 67 -4.49 16.34 8.33
CA ALA A 67 -4.13 17.48 9.19
C ALA A 67 -5.21 18.58 9.24
N ASN A 68 -6.15 18.61 8.30
CA ASN A 68 -7.26 19.56 8.28
C ASN A 68 -8.54 18.95 8.89
N GLY A 69 -8.47 17.75 9.48
CA GLY A 69 -9.61 17.06 10.07
C GLY A 69 -10.54 16.40 9.05
N LYS A 70 -10.14 16.27 7.77
CA LYS A 70 -10.93 15.55 6.77
C LYS A 70 -10.63 14.06 6.87
N ASN A 71 -11.67 13.24 7.00
CA ASN A 71 -11.53 11.79 7.10
C ASN A 71 -10.88 11.19 5.84
N TYR A 72 -9.98 10.23 6.06
CA TYR A 72 -9.40 9.43 4.98
C TYR A 72 -10.43 8.44 4.41
N LYS A 73 -10.29 8.10 3.13
CA LYS A 73 -11.13 7.09 2.47
C LYS A 73 -10.80 5.68 2.97
N VAL A 74 -9.52 5.42 3.20
CA VAL A 74 -9.03 4.16 3.76
C VAL A 74 -8.71 4.38 5.22
N TYR A 75 -9.49 3.72 6.06
CA TYR A 75 -9.28 3.54 7.49
C TYR A 75 -9.33 2.04 7.79
N PHE A 76 -8.94 1.64 9.00
CA PHE A 76 -8.95 0.23 9.39
C PHE A 76 -10.33 -0.42 9.17
N ASP A 77 -10.37 -1.53 8.41
CA ASP A 77 -11.61 -2.29 8.15
C ASP A 77 -11.46 -3.82 8.33
N ARG A 78 -10.52 -4.25 9.19
CA ARG A 78 -9.98 -5.63 9.24
C ARG A 78 -9.07 -5.94 8.06
N SER A 79 -8.31 -4.92 7.67
CA SER A 79 -7.28 -4.98 6.65
C SER A 79 -6.09 -5.84 7.09
N LEU A 80 -5.54 -6.62 6.16
CA LEU A 80 -4.27 -7.32 6.29
C LEU A 80 -3.23 -6.68 5.35
N ILE A 81 -1.96 -6.92 5.61
CA ILE A 81 -0.86 -6.60 4.70
C ILE A 81 -0.27 -7.89 4.12
N VAL A 82 0.05 -7.88 2.83
CA VAL A 82 0.82 -8.97 2.21
C VAL A 82 2.21 -9.03 2.84
N GLY A 83 2.65 -10.22 3.25
CA GLY A 83 3.86 -10.42 4.07
C GLY A 83 5.20 -10.07 3.40
N ASN A 84 5.19 -9.63 2.13
CA ASN A 84 6.38 -9.20 1.39
C ASN A 84 6.16 -7.81 0.77
N PRO A 85 7.22 -6.98 0.69
CA PRO A 85 7.19 -5.73 -0.05
C PRO A 85 7.12 -6.03 -1.55
N LEU A 86 6.50 -5.13 -2.30
CA LEU A 86 6.23 -5.32 -3.72
C LEU A 86 6.70 -4.13 -4.54
N PHE A 87 7.20 -4.40 -5.75
CA PHE A 87 7.37 -3.37 -6.78
C PHE A 87 6.00 -2.98 -7.34
N LYS A 88 5.69 -1.68 -7.30
CA LYS A 88 4.43 -1.11 -7.78
C LYS A 88 4.70 -0.19 -8.95
N SER A 89 3.98 -0.38 -10.06
CA SER A 89 4.25 0.30 -11.34
C SER A 89 3.83 1.76 -11.29
N LEU A 90 4.72 2.66 -11.73
CA LEU A 90 4.44 4.08 -11.92
C LEU A 90 3.54 4.34 -13.14
N GLU A 91 3.39 3.37 -14.05
CA GLU A 91 2.45 3.47 -15.16
C GLU A 91 0.99 3.54 -14.70
N TRP A 92 0.71 3.10 -13.47
CA TRP A 92 -0.62 3.25 -12.88
C TRP A 92 -0.95 4.70 -12.50
N ARG A 93 -0.08 5.68 -12.73
CA ARG A 93 -0.45 7.09 -12.51
C ARG A 93 -1.73 7.49 -13.28
N PRO A 94 -2.51 8.47 -12.79
CA PRO A 94 -2.26 9.23 -11.56
C PRO A 94 -2.62 8.44 -10.29
N PHE A 95 -1.90 8.73 -9.21
CA PHE A 95 -2.18 8.19 -7.87
C PHE A 95 -2.93 9.20 -7.01
N GLU A 96 -3.82 8.70 -6.17
CA GLU A 96 -4.51 9.45 -5.11
C GLU A 96 -3.98 9.00 -3.74
N LYS A 97 -3.66 9.95 -2.84
CA LYS A 97 -3.49 9.63 -1.41
C LYS A 97 -4.87 9.48 -0.79
N VAL A 98 -5.19 8.27 -0.36
CA VAL A 98 -6.51 7.89 0.17
C VAL A 98 -6.49 7.55 1.65
N GLY A 99 -5.30 7.49 2.27
CA GLY A 99 -5.10 7.21 3.68
C GLY A 99 -3.66 7.46 4.11
N GLN A 100 -3.39 7.19 5.38
CA GLN A 100 -2.07 7.34 6.00
C GLN A 100 -1.94 6.33 7.14
N LEU A 101 -0.80 5.66 7.23
CA LEU A 101 -0.42 4.91 8.43
C LEU A 101 0.13 5.87 9.50
N THR A 102 -0.17 5.57 10.76
CA THR A 102 0.49 6.21 11.92
C THR A 102 1.98 5.84 11.95
N GLU A 103 2.76 6.50 12.80
CA GLU A 103 4.16 6.11 13.03
C GLU A 103 4.28 4.65 13.52
N GLU A 104 3.36 4.22 14.38
CA GLU A 104 3.26 2.84 14.86
C GLU A 104 2.97 1.86 13.71
N GLY A 105 2.00 2.20 12.84
CA GLY A 105 1.68 1.40 11.66
C GLY A 105 2.83 1.31 10.66
N ILE A 106 3.57 2.41 10.48
CA ILE A 106 4.78 2.41 9.65
C ILE A 106 5.82 1.46 10.24
N ALA A 107 6.14 1.59 11.52
CA ALA A 107 7.12 0.74 12.19
C ALA A 107 6.74 -0.74 12.13
N PHE A 108 5.45 -1.05 12.35
CA PHE A 108 4.91 -2.40 12.21
C PHE A 108 5.17 -2.98 10.82
N VAL A 109 4.77 -2.26 9.77
CA VAL A 109 4.96 -2.72 8.38
C VAL A 109 6.45 -2.92 8.08
N GLU A 110 7.32 -2.01 8.51
CA GLU A 110 8.76 -2.14 8.29
C GLU A 110 9.35 -3.39 8.95
N ASN A 111 9.01 -3.63 10.22
CA ASN A 111 9.50 -4.80 10.97
C ASN A 111 8.97 -6.11 10.39
N GLU A 112 7.75 -6.11 9.88
CA GLU A 112 7.11 -7.33 9.41
C GLU A 112 7.50 -7.72 7.98
N ILE A 113 7.58 -6.77 7.04
CA ILE A 113 7.75 -7.13 5.63
C ILE A 113 9.14 -6.79 5.09
N LEU A 114 9.82 -5.76 5.59
CA LEU A 114 11.11 -5.33 5.01
C LEU A 114 12.30 -6.22 5.36
N LYS A 115 12.07 -7.28 6.17
CA LYS A 115 12.99 -8.40 6.32
C LYS A 115 13.15 -9.23 5.02
N PHE A 116 12.27 -9.03 4.03
CA PHE A 116 12.30 -9.69 2.74
C PHE A 116 12.65 -8.71 1.60
N ALA A 117 13.25 -9.24 0.53
CA ALA A 117 13.49 -8.45 -0.68
C ALA A 117 12.17 -8.15 -1.41
N PRO A 118 11.99 -6.94 -1.98
CA PRO A 118 10.81 -6.65 -2.79
C PRO A 118 10.67 -7.58 -3.99
N ALA A 119 9.44 -8.01 -4.25
CA ALA A 119 9.12 -8.89 -5.38
C ALA A 119 8.07 -8.26 -6.30
N PHE A 120 7.97 -8.75 -7.53
CA PHE A 120 6.81 -8.45 -8.35
C PHE A 120 5.61 -9.24 -7.85
N TYR A 121 4.44 -8.62 -7.85
CA TYR A 121 3.20 -9.33 -7.53
C TYR A 121 2.86 -10.28 -8.67
N VAL A 122 2.83 -11.58 -8.37
CA VAL A 122 2.37 -12.61 -9.31
C VAL A 122 0.95 -12.98 -8.91
N ASP A 123 0.00 -12.61 -9.77
CA ASP A 123 -1.39 -13.04 -9.63
C ASP A 123 -1.45 -14.54 -9.95
N ASN A 124 -1.40 -15.36 -8.90
CA ASN A 124 -1.56 -16.81 -8.98
C ASN A 124 -3.03 -17.09 -9.32
N ALA A 125 -3.33 -17.09 -10.61
CA ALA A 125 -4.59 -17.61 -11.10
C ALA A 125 -4.65 -19.10 -10.76
N ASN A 126 -5.65 -19.49 -9.97
CA ASN A 126 -6.10 -20.88 -9.92
C ASN A 126 -6.68 -21.28 -11.28
#